data_AF-A0A7C6M4J4-F1
#
_entry.id   AF-A0A7C6M4J4-F1
#
_cell.length_a   1.000
_cell.length_b   1.000
_cell.length_c   1.000
_cell.angle_alpha   90.00
_cell.angle_beta   90.00
_cell.angle_gamma   90.00
#
_symmetry.space_group_name_H-M   'P 1'
#
loop_
_entity.id
_entity.type
_entity.pdbx_description
1 polymer ?
#
loop_
_entity_poly.entity_id
_entity_poly.type
_entity_poly.pdbx_seq_one_letter_code
_entity_poly.pdbx_strand_id
1 'polypeptide(L)'
;MKKIVAFTGAGISKPSGVPTFEELGDIRDKLSRDYFIEYPDEFYKILSSMKDIIDKVSPNPAHLALAKYKVPIITMNIDGLHKKAGSEDLIEIHGNLENVFCPKCKKVFDFNVVRKSIKCENCNIVLETNVVLYGDSIPRYEEAVKLISTADELLVVGTSFYTSTSSNMVHIAKLAGAKVTVINEKAEEKVPLYLNEIFNRNQVN
;
A
#
# COMPACT_ATOMS: atom_id res chain seq x y z
N MET A 1 23.09 -8.97 -11.17
CA MET A 1 21.90 -8.27 -11.72
C MET A 1 21.58 -7.11 -10.81
N LYS A 2 21.16 -5.98 -11.40
CA LYS A 2 20.75 -4.79 -10.63
C LYS A 2 19.48 -5.08 -9.82
N LYS A 3 19.52 -4.90 -8.50
CA LYS A 3 18.37 -5.11 -7.60
C LYS A 3 17.50 -3.85 -7.56
N ILE A 4 16.32 -3.93 -8.17
CA ILE A 4 15.30 -2.89 -8.11
C ILE A 4 14.32 -3.23 -6.98
N VAL A 5 13.99 -2.25 -6.15
CA VAL A 5 12.87 -2.32 -5.21
C VAL A 5 11.86 -1.24 -5.60
N ALA A 6 10.57 -1.58 -5.62
CA ALA A 6 9.51 -0.62 -5.90
C ALA A 6 8.92 -0.06 -4.60
N PHE A 7 8.70 1.25 -4.55
CA PHE A 7 7.95 1.92 -3.50
C PHE A 7 6.73 2.62 -4.10
N THR A 8 5.51 2.17 -3.75
CA THR A 8 4.29 2.62 -4.44
C THR A 8 3.32 3.36 -3.52
N GLY A 9 2.62 4.35 -4.09
CA GLY A 9 1.51 5.06 -3.46
C GLY A 9 0.23 5.01 -4.31
N ALA A 10 -0.80 5.74 -3.88
CA ALA A 10 -2.15 5.63 -4.44
C ALA A 10 -2.23 5.93 -5.95
N GLY A 11 -1.32 6.74 -6.49
CA GLY A 11 -1.30 7.10 -7.91
C GLY A 11 -1.10 5.90 -8.84
N ILE A 12 -0.45 4.81 -8.38
CA ILE A 12 -0.33 3.59 -9.20
C ILE A 12 -1.68 2.92 -9.44
N SER A 13 -2.63 3.07 -8.51
CA SER A 13 -3.94 2.45 -8.53
C SER A 13 -5.02 3.33 -9.18
N LYS A 14 -4.71 4.61 -9.46
CA LYS A 14 -5.63 5.53 -10.13
C LYS A 14 -6.15 5.02 -11.48
N PRO A 15 -5.32 4.47 -12.39
CA PRO A 15 -5.79 3.88 -13.64
C PRO A 15 -6.68 2.64 -13.46
N SER A 16 -6.61 2.00 -12.29
CA SER A 16 -7.52 0.89 -11.93
C SER A 16 -8.88 1.38 -11.42
N GLY A 17 -9.08 2.69 -11.24
CA GLY A 17 -10.32 3.27 -10.71
C GLY A 17 -10.34 3.41 -9.18
N VAL A 18 -9.20 3.24 -8.49
CA VAL A 18 -9.09 3.52 -7.05
C VAL A 18 -8.86 5.03 -6.87
N PRO A 19 -9.75 5.76 -6.17
CA PRO A 19 -9.56 7.18 -5.94
C PRO A 19 -8.36 7.44 -5.02
N THR A 20 -7.63 8.50 -5.32
CA THR A 20 -6.54 8.98 -4.46
C THR A 20 -7.09 9.75 -3.26
N PHE A 21 -6.31 9.86 -2.18
CA PHE A 21 -6.70 10.66 -1.03
C PHE A 21 -6.86 12.15 -1.32
N GLU A 22 -6.33 12.67 -2.42
CA GLU A 22 -6.57 14.06 -2.85
C GLU A 22 -7.98 14.23 -3.43
N GLU A 23 -8.53 13.18 -4.04
CA GLU A 23 -9.86 13.17 -4.66
C GLU A 23 -10.98 12.89 -3.63
N LEU A 24 -10.63 12.49 -2.41
CA LEU A 24 -11.58 12.09 -1.37
C LEU A 24 -11.89 13.20 -0.33
N GLY A 25 -11.37 14.43 -0.51
CA GLY A 25 -11.67 15.57 0.37
C GLY A 25 -11.30 15.33 1.84
N ASP A 26 -12.24 15.62 2.75
CA ASP A 26 -12.05 15.57 4.21
C ASP A 26 -11.91 14.14 4.78
N ILE A 27 -11.89 13.11 3.94
CA ILE A 27 -11.76 11.72 4.39
C ILE A 27 -10.45 11.51 5.17
N ARG A 28 -9.42 12.31 4.89
CA ARG A 28 -8.10 12.17 5.54
C ARG A 28 -8.17 12.42 7.03
N ASP A 29 -8.92 13.43 7.46
CA ASP A 29 -9.08 13.77 8.88
C ASP A 29 -9.80 12.65 9.65
N LYS A 30 -10.65 11.91 8.92
CA LYS A 30 -11.38 10.73 9.41
C LYS A 30 -10.57 9.43 9.40
N LEU A 31 -9.36 9.44 8.85
CA LEU A 31 -8.44 8.29 8.82
C LEU A 31 -7.33 8.42 9.87
N SER A 32 -7.67 8.98 11.03
CA SER A 32 -6.79 9.12 12.19
C SER A 32 -7.16 8.15 13.31
N ARG A 33 -6.18 7.82 14.16
CA ARG A 33 -6.36 6.99 15.35
C ARG A 33 -7.40 7.60 16.29
N ASP A 34 -7.34 8.90 16.51
CA ASP A 34 -8.27 9.62 17.39
C ASP A 34 -9.70 9.53 16.86
N TYR A 35 -9.90 9.75 15.56
CA TYR A 35 -11.22 9.64 14.94
C TYR A 35 -11.80 8.23 15.01
N PHE A 36 -10.98 7.19 14.83
CA PHE A 36 -11.42 5.80 14.98
C PHE A 36 -11.87 5.49 16.42
N ILE A 37 -11.17 6.00 17.42
CA ILE A 37 -11.53 5.82 18.83
C ILE A 37 -12.85 6.54 19.16
N GLU A 38 -13.02 7.76 18.65
CA GLU A 38 -14.18 8.60 18.96
C GLU A 38 -15.43 8.20 18.15
N TYR A 39 -15.27 7.83 16.88
CA TYR A 39 -16.37 7.56 15.93
C TYR A 39 -16.20 6.21 15.18
N PRO A 40 -16.10 5.06 15.87
CA PRO A 40 -15.76 3.78 15.23
C PRO A 40 -16.79 3.30 14.21
N ASP A 41 -18.09 3.57 14.43
CA ASP A 41 -19.14 3.20 13.48
C ASP A 41 -19.06 4.02 12.18
N GLU A 42 -18.77 5.33 12.25
CA GLU A 42 -18.59 6.16 11.07
C GLU A 42 -17.31 5.79 10.32
N PHE A 43 -16.24 5.55 11.06
CA PHE A 43 -14.97 5.06 10.53
C PHE A 43 -15.14 3.77 9.71
N TYR A 44 -15.86 2.77 10.25
CA TYR A 44 -16.08 1.52 9.52
C TYR A 44 -17.01 1.65 8.31
N LYS A 45 -17.94 2.62 8.30
CA LYS A 45 -18.73 2.95 7.09
C LYS A 45 -17.83 3.51 5.99
N ILE A 46 -16.86 4.35 6.34
CA ILE A 46 -15.88 4.90 5.41
C ILE A 46 -15.04 3.76 4.81
N LEU A 47 -14.42 2.93 5.66
CA LEU A 47 -13.60 1.82 5.17
C LEU A 47 -14.41 0.80 4.35
N SER A 48 -15.66 0.52 4.74
CA SER A 48 -16.55 -0.36 3.96
C SER A 48 -16.84 0.22 2.57
N SER A 49 -17.04 1.54 2.47
CA SER A 49 -17.26 2.21 1.18
C SER A 49 -16.01 2.15 0.30
N MET A 50 -14.82 2.29 0.88
CA MET A 50 -13.56 2.10 0.16
C MET A 50 -13.41 0.65 -0.32
N LYS A 51 -13.72 -0.31 0.55
CA LYS A 51 -13.68 -1.74 0.24
C LYS A 51 -14.61 -2.10 -0.91
N ASP A 52 -15.81 -1.52 -0.95
CA ASP A 52 -16.78 -1.71 -2.05
C ASP A 52 -16.26 -1.26 -3.42
N ILE A 53 -15.41 -0.22 -3.46
CA ILE A 53 -14.73 0.22 -4.68
C ILE A 53 -13.62 -0.76 -5.03
N ILE A 54 -12.76 -1.08 -4.05
CA ILE A 54 -11.58 -1.93 -4.20
C ILE A 54 -11.93 -3.36 -4.67
N ASP A 55 -13.07 -3.88 -4.23
CA ASP A 55 -13.53 -5.22 -4.62
C ASP A 55 -13.95 -5.33 -6.08
N LYS A 56 -14.27 -4.20 -6.73
CA LYS A 56 -14.72 -4.15 -8.13
C LYS A 56 -13.61 -3.85 -9.13
N VAL A 57 -12.42 -3.47 -8.65
CA VAL A 57 -11.30 -3.08 -9.50
C VAL A 57 -10.28 -4.21 -9.66
N SER A 58 -9.57 -4.15 -10.79
CA SER A 58 -8.51 -5.10 -11.16
C SER A 58 -7.16 -4.41 -11.31
N PRO A 59 -6.04 -5.16 -11.16
CA PRO A 59 -4.72 -4.61 -11.36
C PRO A 59 -4.55 -4.07 -12.79
N ASN A 60 -3.90 -2.92 -12.92
CA ASN A 60 -3.53 -2.35 -14.21
C ASN A 60 -2.13 -2.82 -14.66
N PRO A 61 -1.68 -2.50 -15.89
CA PRO A 61 -0.39 -2.96 -16.41
C PRO A 61 0.84 -2.63 -15.54
N ALA A 62 0.83 -1.56 -14.73
CA ALA A 62 1.95 -1.27 -13.83
C ALA A 62 2.11 -2.36 -12.75
N HIS A 63 0.99 -2.76 -12.12
CA HIS A 63 0.98 -3.84 -11.13
C HIS A 63 1.41 -5.17 -11.76
N LEU A 64 0.85 -5.49 -12.93
CA LEU A 64 1.16 -6.71 -13.66
C LEU A 64 2.63 -6.76 -14.08
N ALA A 65 3.23 -5.64 -14.46
CA ALA A 65 4.64 -5.58 -14.81
C ALA A 65 5.54 -5.80 -13.58
N LEU A 66 5.23 -5.17 -12.44
CA LEU A 66 5.98 -5.38 -11.20
C LEU A 66 5.93 -6.86 -10.76
N ALA A 67 4.75 -7.48 -10.83
CA ALA A 67 4.58 -8.91 -10.56
C ALA A 67 5.35 -9.79 -11.56
N LYS A 68 5.20 -9.54 -12.87
CA LYS A 68 5.87 -10.29 -13.95
C LYS A 68 7.39 -10.31 -13.77
N TYR A 69 8.00 -9.17 -13.44
CA TYR A 69 9.45 -9.06 -13.25
C TYR A 69 9.90 -9.40 -11.82
N LYS A 70 8.99 -9.87 -10.96
CA LYS A 70 9.26 -10.25 -9.57
C LYS A 70 10.00 -9.16 -8.80
N VAL A 71 9.63 -7.90 -9.04
CA VAL A 71 10.20 -6.75 -8.31
C VAL A 71 9.68 -6.80 -6.89
N PRO A 72 10.53 -6.76 -5.84
CA PRO A 72 10.07 -6.59 -4.46
C PRO A 72 9.40 -5.23 -4.27
N ILE A 73 8.25 -5.22 -3.60
CA ILE A 73 7.38 -4.05 -3.48
C ILE A 73 7.18 -3.67 -2.02
N ILE A 74 7.33 -2.38 -1.74
CA ILE A 74 6.85 -1.73 -0.53
C ILE A 74 5.71 -0.82 -0.95
N THR A 75 4.53 -0.98 -0.37
CA THR A 75 3.36 -0.21 -0.77
C THR A 75 2.70 0.49 0.42
N MET A 76 2.34 1.75 0.21
CA MET A 76 1.48 2.52 1.10
C MET A 76 -0.01 2.25 0.86
N ASN A 77 -0.35 1.47 -0.17
CA ASN A 77 -1.74 1.23 -0.54
C ASN A 77 -2.32 0.08 0.27
N ILE A 78 -3.62 0.18 0.56
CA ILE A 78 -4.39 -0.83 1.31
C ILE A 78 -5.35 -1.62 0.39
N ASP A 79 -5.22 -1.44 -0.93
CA ASP A 79 -6.15 -1.92 -1.95
C ASP A 79 -5.94 -3.38 -2.38
N GLY A 80 -4.79 -3.96 -2.03
CA GLY A 80 -4.45 -5.34 -2.39
C GLY A 80 -4.23 -5.59 -3.89
N LEU A 81 -4.13 -4.55 -4.73
CA LEU A 81 -3.97 -4.72 -6.18
C LEU A 81 -2.65 -5.39 -6.57
N HIS A 82 -1.57 -5.16 -5.82
CA HIS A 82 -0.29 -5.87 -6.02
C HIS A 82 -0.44 -7.37 -5.78
N LYS A 83 -1.14 -7.77 -4.72
CA LYS A 83 -1.43 -9.17 -4.41
C LYS A 83 -2.32 -9.79 -5.50
N LYS A 84 -3.37 -9.09 -5.93
CA LYS A 84 -4.22 -9.51 -7.06
C LYS A 84 -3.43 -9.64 -8.38
N ALA A 85 -2.37 -8.87 -8.57
CA ALA A 85 -1.48 -8.95 -9.74
C ALA A 85 -0.53 -10.15 -9.70
N GLY A 86 -0.39 -10.81 -8.54
CA GLY A 86 0.53 -11.93 -8.35
C GLY A 86 1.92 -11.53 -7.84
N SER A 87 2.08 -10.37 -7.21
CA SER A 87 3.34 -9.99 -6.57
C SER A 87 3.68 -10.93 -5.40
N GLU A 88 4.89 -11.50 -5.40
CA GLU A 88 5.34 -12.48 -4.39
C GLU A 88 6.00 -11.78 -3.17
N ASP A 89 6.92 -10.84 -3.41
CA ASP A 89 7.63 -10.10 -2.36
C ASP A 89 6.96 -8.74 -2.08
N LEU A 90 6.00 -8.71 -1.15
CA LEU A 90 5.18 -7.53 -0.86
C LEU A 90 5.18 -7.13 0.62
N ILE A 91 5.51 -5.85 0.88
CA ILE A 91 5.42 -5.19 2.18
C ILE A 91 4.34 -4.12 2.13
N GLU A 92 3.17 -4.41 2.69
CA GLU A 92 2.08 -3.46 2.90
C GLU A 92 2.33 -2.66 4.18
N ILE A 93 2.98 -1.49 4.06
CA ILE A 93 3.39 -0.73 5.25
C ILE A 93 2.24 -0.02 5.94
N HIS A 94 1.14 0.26 5.23
CA HIS A 94 -0.08 0.83 5.82
C HIS A 94 -1.18 -0.22 6.06
N GLY A 95 -0.82 -1.51 6.05
CA GLY A 95 -1.76 -2.60 6.23
C GLY A 95 -2.69 -2.80 5.02
N ASN A 96 -3.87 -3.37 5.25
CA ASN A 96 -4.81 -3.73 4.19
C ASN A 96 -6.26 -3.79 4.67
N LEU A 97 -7.20 -3.89 3.73
CA LEU A 97 -8.64 -4.08 3.98
C LEU A 97 -9.08 -5.54 3.84
N GLU A 98 -8.20 -6.50 4.17
CA GLU A 98 -8.55 -7.93 4.13
C GLU A 98 -9.15 -8.41 5.45
N ASN A 99 -8.67 -7.87 6.57
CA ASN A 99 -9.03 -8.36 7.88
C ASN A 99 -9.11 -7.24 8.94
N VAL A 100 -9.78 -7.60 10.04
CA VAL A 100 -9.83 -6.85 11.30
C VAL A 100 -9.52 -7.84 12.44
N PHE A 101 -9.11 -7.35 13.60
CA PHE A 101 -8.76 -8.24 14.71
C PHE A 101 -9.32 -7.76 16.03
N CYS A 102 -9.59 -8.69 16.95
CA CYS A 102 -10.00 -8.31 18.29
C CYS A 102 -8.76 -7.97 19.14
N PRO A 103 -8.64 -6.76 19.71
CA PRO A 103 -7.46 -6.39 20.49
C PRO A 103 -7.34 -7.19 21.80
N LYS A 104 -8.44 -7.78 22.30
CA LYS A 104 -8.47 -8.61 23.52
C LYS A 104 -8.12 -10.07 23.26
N CYS A 105 -8.86 -10.77 22.40
CA CYS A 105 -8.65 -12.21 22.18
C CYS A 105 -7.71 -12.53 20.99
N LYS A 106 -7.23 -11.51 20.27
CA LYS A 106 -6.31 -11.62 19.13
C LYS A 106 -6.82 -12.42 17.93
N LYS A 107 -8.10 -12.85 17.95
CA LYS A 107 -8.74 -13.49 16.80
C LYS A 107 -8.82 -12.50 15.64
N VAL A 108 -8.43 -12.97 14.46
CA VAL A 108 -8.52 -12.26 13.18
C VAL A 108 -9.82 -12.66 12.49
N PHE A 109 -10.48 -11.70 11.87
CA PHE A 109 -11.73 -11.87 11.15
C PHE A 109 -11.60 -11.26 9.76
N ASP A 110 -12.32 -11.81 8.79
CA ASP A 110 -12.48 -11.17 7.48
C ASP A 110 -13.07 -9.76 7.67
N PHE A 111 -12.58 -8.78 6.91
CA PHE A 111 -13.02 -7.39 7.04
C PHE A 111 -14.56 -7.26 6.96
N ASN A 112 -15.24 -8.08 6.16
CA ASN A 112 -16.69 -7.99 5.96
C ASN A 112 -17.52 -8.25 7.22
N VAL A 113 -16.95 -8.77 8.30
CA VAL A 113 -17.69 -8.90 9.58
C VAL A 113 -18.18 -7.55 10.10
N VAL A 114 -17.43 -6.47 9.83
CA VAL A 114 -17.75 -5.11 10.31
C VAL A 114 -19.02 -4.54 9.67
N ARG A 115 -19.45 -5.09 8.52
CA ARG A 115 -20.72 -4.73 7.87
C ARG A 115 -21.94 -5.19 8.68
N LYS A 116 -21.78 -6.23 9.50
CA LYS A 116 -22.83 -6.74 10.40
C LYS A 116 -22.66 -6.19 11.81
N SER A 117 -21.42 -6.20 12.32
CA SER A 117 -21.09 -5.70 13.65
C SER A 117 -19.62 -5.31 13.70
N ILE A 118 -19.34 -4.10 14.19
CA ILE A 118 -17.98 -3.64 14.45
C ILE A 118 -17.38 -4.25 15.73
N LYS A 119 -18.16 -5.07 16.47
CA LYS A 119 -17.74 -5.70 17.73
C LYS A 119 -17.42 -7.17 17.56
N CYS A 120 -16.38 -7.62 18.25
CA CYS A 120 -15.99 -9.02 18.35
C CYS A 120 -17.12 -9.87 18.96
N GLU A 121 -17.50 -10.94 18.28
CA GLU A 121 -18.54 -11.90 18.72
C GLU A 121 -18.28 -12.49 20.12
N ASN A 122 -17.01 -12.65 20.50
CA ASN A 122 -16.62 -13.31 21.75
C ASN A 122 -16.37 -12.32 22.90
N CYS A 123 -15.96 -11.09 22.58
CA CYS A 123 -15.46 -10.13 23.56
C CYS A 123 -16.36 -8.90 23.71
N ASN A 124 -17.27 -8.68 22.76
CA ASN A 124 -18.15 -7.52 22.68
C ASN A 124 -17.41 -6.15 22.72
N ILE A 125 -16.16 -6.13 22.24
CA ILE A 125 -15.36 -4.92 22.08
C ILE A 125 -15.20 -4.61 20.59
N VAL A 126 -14.98 -3.33 20.27
CA VAL A 126 -14.73 -2.88 18.90
C VAL A 126 -13.51 -3.62 18.32
N LEU A 127 -13.67 -4.12 17.10
CA LEU A 127 -12.60 -4.74 16.33
C LEU A 127 -11.62 -3.65 15.90
N GLU A 128 -10.34 -3.96 15.97
CA GLU A 128 -9.25 -3.10 15.51
C GLU A 128 -9.04 -3.29 14.00
N THR A 129 -8.76 -2.20 13.30
CA THR A 129 -8.47 -2.25 11.87
C THR A 129 -7.02 -2.66 11.62
N ASN A 130 -6.77 -3.36 10.52
CA ASN A 130 -5.42 -3.63 10.06
C ASN A 130 -4.82 -2.44 9.28
N VAL A 131 -5.62 -1.43 8.94
CA VAL A 131 -5.15 -0.20 8.28
C VAL A 131 -4.37 0.65 9.28
N VAL A 132 -3.18 1.09 8.89
CA VAL A 132 -2.38 2.03 9.70
C VAL A 132 -2.95 3.45 9.54
N LEU A 133 -3.31 4.07 10.66
CA LEU A 133 -3.97 5.37 10.69
C LEU A 133 -2.98 6.50 10.95
N TYR A 134 -3.38 7.73 10.65
CA TYR A 134 -2.63 8.89 11.14
C TYR A 134 -2.58 8.87 12.67
N GLY A 135 -1.38 8.94 13.23
CA GLY A 135 -1.11 8.77 14.66
C GLY A 135 -0.58 7.38 15.05
N ASP A 136 -0.69 6.38 14.17
CA ASP A 136 -0.16 5.05 14.42
C ASP A 136 1.33 4.94 14.09
N SER A 137 2.01 4.02 14.77
CA SER A 137 3.33 3.54 14.32
C SER A 137 3.15 2.60 13.14
N ILE A 138 4.03 2.69 12.14
CA ILE A 138 4.06 1.81 10.96
C ILE A 138 4.69 0.46 11.36
N PRO A 139 3.93 -0.66 11.47
CA PRO A 139 4.46 -1.89 12.06
C PRO A 139 5.60 -2.53 11.26
N ARG A 140 5.53 -2.45 9.92
CA ARG A 140 6.53 -3.03 9.00
C ARG A 140 7.56 -2.02 8.51
N TYR A 141 7.75 -0.90 9.23
CA TYR A 141 8.67 0.15 8.82
C TYR A 141 10.12 -0.35 8.73
N GLU A 142 10.61 -1.03 9.77
CA GLU A 142 11.98 -1.55 9.79
C GLU A 142 12.23 -2.57 8.68
N GLU A 143 11.24 -3.39 8.36
CA GLU A 143 11.32 -4.36 7.26
C GLU A 143 11.44 -3.65 5.91
N ALA A 144 10.62 -2.62 5.68
CA ALA A 144 10.70 -1.78 4.49
C ALA A 144 12.08 -1.10 4.37
N VAL A 145 12.61 -0.54 5.46
CA VAL A 145 13.94 0.07 5.49
C VAL A 145 15.01 -0.95 5.14
N LYS A 146 15.00 -2.14 5.77
CA LYS A 146 15.95 -3.22 5.47
C LYS A 146 15.91 -3.61 3.99
N LEU A 147 14.71 -3.74 3.41
CA LEU A 147 14.58 -4.07 1.99
C LEU A 147 15.15 -2.96 1.09
N ILE A 148 14.83 -1.69 1.37
CA ILE A 148 15.35 -0.54 0.63
C ILE A 148 16.88 -0.46 0.69
N SER A 149 17.47 -0.71 1.86
CA SER A 149 18.93 -0.66 2.04
C SER A 149 19.70 -1.69 1.20
N THR A 150 19.01 -2.70 0.63
CA THR A 150 19.62 -3.68 -0.28
C THR A 150 19.46 -3.33 -1.76
N ALA A 151 18.72 -2.28 -2.10
CA ALA A 151 18.42 -1.93 -3.49
C ALA A 151 19.58 -1.18 -4.15
N ASP A 152 19.89 -1.53 -5.41
CA ASP A 152 20.72 -0.70 -6.28
C ASP A 152 19.91 0.49 -6.84
N GLU A 153 18.58 0.31 -6.95
CA GLU A 153 17.65 1.33 -7.40
C GLU A 153 16.29 1.22 -6.70
N LEU A 154 15.80 2.34 -6.18
CA LEU A 154 14.44 2.50 -5.69
C LEU A 154 13.57 3.10 -6.81
N LEU A 155 12.63 2.30 -7.30
CA LEU A 155 11.61 2.73 -8.25
C LEU A 155 10.38 3.24 -7.48
N VAL A 156 10.20 4.55 -7.43
CA VAL A 156 9.05 5.17 -6.78
C VAL A 156 7.92 5.36 -7.77
N VAL A 157 6.71 4.88 -7.45
CA VAL A 157 5.57 4.89 -8.39
C VAL A 157 4.30 5.45 -7.75
N GLY A 158 3.72 6.47 -8.37
CA GLY A 158 2.42 7.01 -7.98
C GLY A 158 2.37 7.59 -6.56
N THR A 159 3.42 8.29 -6.14
CA THR A 159 3.51 8.91 -4.80
C THR A 159 3.44 10.44 -4.89
N SER A 160 2.61 11.08 -4.09
CA SER A 160 2.50 12.56 -4.03
C SER A 160 3.56 13.24 -3.18
N PHE A 161 4.39 12.47 -2.44
CA PHE A 161 5.37 12.97 -1.47
C PHE A 161 4.80 13.84 -0.34
N TYR A 162 3.48 13.83 -0.18
CA TYR A 162 2.79 14.65 0.81
C TYR A 162 3.07 14.19 2.25
N THR A 163 3.18 12.88 2.47
CA THR A 163 3.50 12.31 3.79
C THR A 163 5.00 12.10 3.95
N SER A 164 5.50 12.31 5.17
CA SER A 164 6.92 12.12 5.51
C SER A 164 7.42 10.70 5.20
N THR A 165 6.55 9.68 5.28
CA THR A 165 6.88 8.28 4.96
C THR A 165 7.58 8.15 3.61
N SER A 166 6.99 8.72 2.56
CA SER A 166 7.53 8.62 1.20
C SER A 166 8.87 9.34 1.04
N SER A 167 9.00 10.54 1.60
CA SER A 167 10.26 11.30 1.62
C SER A 167 11.36 10.59 2.42
N ASN A 168 11.00 9.97 3.55
CA ASN A 168 11.91 9.18 4.37
C ASN A 168 12.42 7.95 3.63
N MET A 169 11.55 7.20 2.96
CA MET A 169 11.95 6.02 2.18
C MET A 169 12.93 6.39 1.05
N VAL A 170 12.68 7.51 0.35
CA VAL A 170 13.60 8.03 -0.67
C VAL A 170 14.93 8.48 -0.05
N HIS A 171 14.89 9.15 1.09
CA HIS A 171 16.10 9.58 1.78
C HIS A 171 16.96 8.38 2.20
N ILE A 172 16.35 7.34 2.76
CA ILE A 172 17.01 6.09 3.15
C ILE A 172 17.65 5.39 1.96
N ALA A 173 16.94 5.29 0.82
CA ALA A 173 17.50 4.75 -0.41
C ALA A 173 18.76 5.51 -0.86
N LYS A 174 18.72 6.84 -0.85
CA LYS A 174 19.87 7.68 -1.23
C LYS A 174 21.06 7.49 -0.28
N LEU A 175 20.80 7.40 1.03
CA LEU A 175 21.87 7.14 2.01
C LEU A 175 22.50 5.76 1.82
N ALA A 176 21.74 4.76 1.37
CA ALA A 176 22.24 3.44 1.02
C ALA A 176 22.98 3.41 -0.33
N GLY A 177 23.08 4.54 -1.05
CA GLY A 177 23.72 4.63 -2.35
C GLY A 177 22.84 4.21 -3.54
N ALA A 178 21.56 3.92 -3.30
CA ALA A 178 20.64 3.53 -4.36
C ALA A 178 20.32 4.70 -5.29
N LYS A 179 20.24 4.44 -6.58
CA LYS A 179 19.63 5.36 -7.54
C LYS A 179 18.14 5.48 -7.22
N VAL A 180 17.56 6.67 -7.35
CA VAL A 180 16.10 6.86 -7.22
C VAL A 180 15.52 7.23 -8.58
N THR A 181 14.54 6.47 -9.04
CA THR A 181 13.76 6.77 -10.25
C THR A 181 12.29 6.89 -9.89
N VAL A 182 11.64 7.95 -10.36
CA VAL A 182 10.25 8.28 -10.02
C VAL A 182 9.39 8.20 -11.29
N ILE A 183 8.29 7.45 -11.22
CA ILE A 183 7.28 7.33 -12.28
C ILE A 183 5.90 7.58 -11.67
N ASN A 184 5.43 8.83 -11.73
CA ASN A 184 4.11 9.20 -11.22
C ASN A 184 3.05 9.31 -12.32
N GLU A 185 3.39 9.95 -13.44
CA GLU A 185 2.43 10.15 -14.54
C GLU A 185 2.43 8.96 -15.49
N LYS A 186 1.21 8.50 -15.85
CA LYS A 186 1.00 7.37 -16.76
C LYS A 186 1.78 6.13 -16.34
N ALA A 187 1.72 5.79 -15.05
CA ALA A 187 2.47 4.67 -14.48
C ALA A 187 2.12 3.34 -15.18
N GLU A 188 0.86 3.16 -15.56
CA GLU A 188 0.34 2.04 -16.35
C GLU A 188 1.02 1.87 -17.71
N GLU A 189 1.54 2.95 -18.30
CA GLU A 189 2.31 2.89 -19.55
C GLU A 189 3.82 2.82 -19.27
N LYS A 190 4.32 3.67 -18.37
CA LYS A 190 5.77 3.90 -18.20
C LYS A 190 6.47 2.84 -17.36
N VAL A 191 5.82 2.27 -16.34
CA VAL A 191 6.42 1.22 -15.50
C VAL A 191 6.74 -0.04 -16.33
N PRO A 192 5.82 -0.59 -17.14
CA PRO A 192 6.13 -1.72 -18.00
C PRO A 192 7.30 -1.45 -18.96
N LEU A 193 7.33 -0.29 -19.61
CA LEU A 193 8.39 0.09 -20.55
C LEU A 193 9.75 0.16 -19.86
N TYR A 194 9.82 0.84 -18.71
CA TYR A 194 11.03 0.98 -17.91
C TYR A 194 11.59 -0.37 -17.45
N LEU A 195 10.74 -1.25 -16.90
CA LEU A 195 11.18 -2.57 -16.47
C LEU A 195 11.61 -3.43 -17.66
N ASN A 196 10.89 -3.38 -18.78
CA ASN A 196 11.26 -4.09 -20.00
C ASN A 196 12.65 -3.67 -20.52
N GLU A 197 12.96 -2.37 -20.50
CA GLU A 197 14.28 -1.85 -20.91
C GLU A 197 15.40 -2.38 -20.00
N ILE A 198 15.21 -2.36 -18.68
CA ILE A 198 16.25 -2.79 -17.73
C ILE A 198 16.46 -4.31 -17.79
N PHE A 199 15.39 -5.09 -17.73
CA PHE A 199 15.50 -6.54 -17.65
C PHE A 199 15.90 -7.18 -18.99
N ASN A 200 15.55 -6.60 -20.14
CA ASN A 200 16.01 -7.12 -21.43
C ASN A 200 17.47 -6.74 -21.74
N ARG A 201 17.95 -5.57 -21.30
CA ARG A 201 19.38 -5.22 -21.43
C ARG A 201 20.30 -6.20 -20.68
N ASN A 202 19.79 -6.83 -19.62
CA ASN A 202 20.53 -7.81 -18.84
C ASN A 202 20.49 -9.23 -19.43
N GLN A 203 19.77 -9.47 -20.54
CA GLN A 203 19.77 -10.76 -21.26
C GLN A 203 20.72 -10.78 -22.46
N VAL A 204 21.26 -9.61 -22.85
CA VAL A 204 22.12 -9.46 -24.04
C VAL A 204 23.61 -9.26 -23.66
N ASN A 205 23.93 -9.22 -22.37
CA ASN A 205 25.29 -9.19 -21.82
C ASN A 205 25.53 -10.43 -20.96
#